data_AF-K1ZWK6-F1
#
_entry.id   AF-K1ZWK6-F1
#
_cell.length_a   1.000
_cell.length_b   1.000
_cell.length_c   1.000
_cell.angle_alpha   90.00
_cell.angle_beta   90.00
_cell.angle_gamma   90.00
#
_symmetry.space_group_name_H-M   'P 1'
#
loop_
_entity.id
_entity.type
_entity.pdbx_description
1 polymer ?
#
loop_
_entity_poly.entity_id
_entity_poly.type
_entity_poly.pdbx_seq_one_letter_code
_entity_poly.pdbx_strand_id
1 'polypeptide(L)' 'GQAIMAALRGRLSGIGIPTYVLDIPGGFGKVPIGPGYVQPSGDGYQITDWQGRLHSYRDPD' A
#
# COMPACT_ATOMS: atom_id res chain seq x y z
N GLY A 1 -8.48 6.57 2.99
CA GLY A 1 -7.04 6.89 2.99
C GLY A 1 -6.63 7.84 1.89
N GLN A 2 -6.85 7.48 0.62
CA GLN A 2 -6.36 8.27 -0.54
C GLN A 2 -6.82 9.73 -0.56
N ALA A 3 -8.09 10.02 -0.21
CA ALA A 3 -8.60 11.40 -0.14
C ALA A 3 -7.85 12.26 0.91
N ILE A 4 -7.47 11.67 2.05
CA ILE A 4 -6.68 12.36 3.07
C ILE A 4 -5.27 12.64 2.52
N MET A 5 -4.63 11.67 1.88
CA MET A 5 -3.32 11.86 1.23
C MET A 5 -3.35 12.96 0.16
N ALA A 6 -4.42 13.04 -0.63
CA ALA A 6 -4.62 14.10 -1.59
C ALA A 6 -4.77 15.47 -0.92
N ALA A 7 -5.51 15.55 0.19
CA ALA A 7 -5.67 16.78 0.95
C ALA A 7 -4.38 17.25 1.65
N LEU A 8 -3.47 16.35 2.00
CA LEU A 8 -2.18 16.70 2.61
C LEU A 8 -1.17 17.22 1.58
N ARG A 9 -1.22 16.73 0.34
CA ARG A 9 -0.35 17.21 -0.74
C ARG A 9 -0.58 18.69 -1.01
N GLY A 10 0.51 19.45 -1.09
CA GLY A 10 0.49 20.91 -1.26
C GLY A 10 0.22 21.71 0.02
N ARG A 11 -0.13 21.05 1.13
CA ARG A 11 -0.27 21.68 2.46
C ARG A 11 0.91 21.43 3.38
N LEU A 12 1.59 20.29 3.22
CA LEU A 12 2.79 19.95 4.00
C LEU A 12 4.05 20.06 3.15
N SER A 13 5.17 20.31 3.83
CA SER A 13 6.50 20.16 3.23
C SER A 13 6.72 18.71 2.78
N GLY A 14 7.60 18.47 1.80
CA GLY A 14 7.83 17.13 1.25
C GLY A 14 8.20 16.10 2.32
N ILE A 15 9.00 16.49 3.32
CA ILE A 15 9.38 15.62 4.45
C ILE A 15 8.23 15.29 5.41
N GLY A 16 7.17 16.10 5.41
CA GLY A 16 5.99 15.91 6.24
C GLY A 16 4.90 15.08 5.56
N ILE A 17 5.04 14.74 4.28
CA ILE A 17 4.06 13.91 3.57
C ILE A 17 4.27 12.45 3.97
N PRO A 18 3.27 11.78 4.57
CA PRO A 18 3.40 10.37 4.95
C PRO A 18 3.38 9.46 3.71
N THR A 19 3.85 8.23 3.88
CA THR A 19 3.72 7.18 2.85
C THR A 19 2.36 6.51 2.95
N TYR A 20 1.66 6.36 1.82
CA TYR A 20 0.43 5.56 1.78
C TYR A 20 0.77 4.08 1.66
N VAL A 21 0.43 3.30 2.69
CA VAL A 21 0.83 1.89 2.83
C VAL A 21 -0.39 0.99 2.99
N LEU A 22 -0.27 -0.25 2.50
CA LEU A 22 -1.18 -1.36 2.75
C LEU A 22 -0.65 -2.19 3.92
N ASP A 23 -1.53 -2.63 4.82
CA ASP A 23 -1.19 -3.61 5.85
C ASP A 23 -1.53 -5.01 5.33
N ILE A 24 -0.57 -5.93 5.39
CA ILE A 24 -0.80 -7.32 4.97
C ILE A 24 -1.23 -8.13 6.22
N PRO A 25 -2.45 -8.73 6.22
CA PRO A 25 -2.89 -9.59 7.31
C PRO A 25 -1.92 -10.74 7.58
N GLY A 26 -1.82 -11.19 8.84
CA GLY A 26 -0.91 -12.26 9.23
C GLY A 26 0.50 -11.81 9.63
N GLY A 27 0.72 -10.50 9.78
CA GLY A 27 1.97 -9.96 10.35
C GLY A 27 3.11 -9.82 9.35
N PHE A 28 2.83 -9.80 8.04
CA PHE A 28 3.84 -9.62 7.00
C PHE A 28 4.29 -8.16 6.81
N GLY A 29 3.71 -7.26 7.59
CA GLY A 29 4.11 -5.86 7.68
C GLY A 29 3.32 -4.94 6.76
N LYS A 30 3.82 -3.71 6.62
CA LYS A 30 3.22 -2.64 5.81
C LYS A 30 4.02 -2.42 4.55
N VAL A 31 3.32 -2.30 3.42
CA VAL A 31 3.93 -2.16 2.11
C VAL A 31 3.44 -0.88 1.44
N PRO A 32 4.32 -0.02 0.90
CA PRO A 32 3.89 1.15 0.13
C PRO A 32 2.97 0.77 -1.03
N ILE A 33 1.86 1.48 -1.18
CA ILE A 33 1.02 1.34 -2.37
C ILE A 33 1.69 2.12 -3.50
N GLY A 34 2.43 1.41 -4.33
CA GLY A 34 3.14 1.95 -5.49
C GLY A 34 3.53 0.88 -6.50
N PRO A 35 4.03 1.30 -7.67
CA PRO A 35 4.48 0.38 -8.71
C PRO A 35 5.52 -0.61 -8.19
N GLY A 36 5.36 -1.89 -8.54
CA GLY A 36 6.28 -2.97 -8.15
C GLY A 36 5.92 -3.71 -6.86
N TYR A 37 5.13 -3.10 -5.96
CA TYR A 37 4.71 -3.73 -4.71
C TYR A 37 3.31 -4.32 -4.76
N VAL A 38 2.42 -3.74 -5.58
CA VAL A 38 1.03 -4.15 -5.72
C VAL A 38 0.75 -4.42 -7.18
N GLN A 39 0.31 -5.63 -7.49
CA GLN A 39 -0.02 -6.06 -8.85
C GLN A 39 -1.44 -6.64 -8.89
N PRO A 40 -2.29 -6.27 -9.85
CA PRO A 40 -3.59 -6.91 -10.03
C PRO A 40 -3.41 -8.42 -10.29
N SER A 41 -4.28 -9.25 -9.72
CA SER A 41 -4.26 -10.70 -9.93
C SER A 41 -5.65 -11.30 -9.77
N GLY A 42 -6.24 -11.72 -10.89
CA GLY A 42 -7.59 -12.30 -10.90
C GLY A 42 -8.62 -11.33 -10.30
N ASP A 43 -9.28 -11.77 -9.22
CA ASP A 43 -10.28 -11.04 -8.44
C ASP A 43 -9.68 -10.28 -7.24
N GLY A 44 -8.36 -10.13 -7.16
CA GLY A 44 -7.68 -9.40 -6.10
C GLY A 44 -6.32 -8.85 -6.55
N TYR A 45 -5.36 -8.89 -5.63
CA TYR A 45 -4.02 -8.35 -5.81
C TYR A 45 -2.95 -9.33 -5.33
N GLN A 46 -1.77 -9.28 -5.95
CA GLN A 46 -0.53 -9.83 -5.40
C GLN A 46 0.27 -8.69 -4.79
N ILE A 47 0.65 -8.86 -3.52
CA ILE A 47 1.46 -7.90 -2.77
C ILE A 47 2.83 -8.53 -2.51
N THR A 48 3.89 -7.82 -2.89
CA THR A 48 5.26 -8.19 -2.53
C THR A 48 5.62 -7.55 -1.19
N ASP A 49 5.95 -8.35 -0.18
CA ASP A 49 6.40 -7.84 1.12
C ASP A 49 7.87 -7.35 1.08
N TRP A 50 8.34 -6.80 2.21
CA TRP A 50 9.70 -6.29 2.35
C TRP A 50 10.79 -7.38 2.24
N GLN A 51 10.42 -8.66 2.35
CA GLN A 51 11.30 -9.81 2.16
C GLN A 51 11.24 -10.35 0.72
N GLY A 52 10.46 -9.74 -0.16
CA GLY A 52 10.27 -10.19 -1.54
C GLY A 52 9.28 -11.35 -1.70
N ARG A 53 8.50 -11.69 -0.68
CA ARG A 53 7.49 -12.76 -0.76
C ARG A 53 6.19 -12.22 -1.31
N LEU A 54 5.52 -13.03 -2.12
CA LEU A 54 4.22 -12.72 -2.71
C LEU A 54 3.08 -13.17 -1.81
N HIS A 55 2.10 -12.29 -1.63
CA HIS A 55 0.90 -12.50 -0.83
C HIS A 55 -0.34 -12.18 -1.65
N SER A 56 -1.27 -13.13 -1.73
CA SER A 56 -2.60 -12.88 -2.26
C SER A 56 -3.37 -11.98 -1.29
N TYR A 57 -3.75 -10.80 -1.75
CA TYR A 57 -4.60 -9.87 -1.02
C TYR A 57 -5.93 -9.75 -1.76
N ARG A 58 -7.02 -9.94 -1.04
CA ARG A 58 -8.36 -9.58 -1.49
C ARG A 58 -8.87 -8.51 -0.55
N ASP A 59 -9.50 -7.49 -1.12
CA ASP A 59 -10.17 -6.51 -0.29
C ASP A 59 -11.29 -7.26 0.45
N PRO A 60 -11.29 -7.26 1.79
CA PRO A 60 -12.48 -7.67 2.50
C PRO A 60 -13.54 -6.60 2.19
N ASP A 61 -14.69 -7.01 1.64
CA ASP A 61 -15.80 -6.11 1.30
C ASP A 61 -16.11 -5.07 2.40
#